data_AF-A0A2T1GFG3-F1
#
_entry.id   AF-A0A2T1GFG3-F1
#
_cell.length_a   1.000
_cell.length_b   1.000
_cell.length_c   1.000
_cell.angle_alpha   90.00
_cell.angle_beta   90.00
_cell.angle_gamma   90.00
#
_symmetry.space_group_name_H-M   'P 1'
#
loop_
_entity.id
_entity.type
_entity.pdbx_description
1 polymer ?
#
loop_
_entity_poly.entity_id
_entity_poly.type
_entity_poly.pdbx_seq_one_letter_code
_entity_poly.pdbx_strand_id
1 'polypeptide(L)'
;MSAIDYQLLKNMSFLRHSLILADVAPNAGFTRNFEYCIKITNLNKYPNYLLFAQIRSPTSKPGAYVQIQADRCMLVDGYRPSVNIAAIAKSSVQKSDLAKNNLGTILKNNKLQKSLITGTPSIERPLSVPIINSGKKIEASFEIQSLNRQGLKLVRVPESTQILNVLLFPTIGIAILGWIVWKRQHKTVDR
;
A
#
# COMPACT_ATOMS: atom_id res chain seq x y z
N MET A 1 -13.99 48.06 19.05
CA MET A 1 -13.51 47.12 18.02
C MET A 1 -14.72 46.73 17.18
N SER A 2 -14.70 47.15 15.90
CA SER A 2 -15.85 47.15 15.00
C SER A 2 -16.05 45.78 14.36
N ALA A 3 -17.31 45.39 14.14
CA ALA A 3 -17.72 44.13 13.49
C ALA A 3 -17.20 43.93 12.04
N ILE A 4 -16.45 44.90 11.51
CA ILE A 4 -15.82 44.88 10.20
C ILE A 4 -14.58 43.96 10.20
N ASP A 5 -13.87 43.80 11.32
CA ASP A 5 -12.67 42.93 11.39
C ASP A 5 -12.98 41.43 11.32
N TYR A 6 -14.21 41.01 11.65
CA TYR A 6 -14.63 39.61 11.55
C TYR A 6 -14.99 39.18 10.12
N GLN A 7 -15.36 40.12 9.24
CA GLN A 7 -15.70 39.83 7.85
C GLN A 7 -14.45 39.67 6.97
N LEU A 8 -13.37 40.40 7.28
CA LEU A 8 -12.07 40.25 6.59
C LEU A 8 -11.39 38.89 6.89
N LEU A 9 -11.57 38.35 8.10
CA LEU A 9 -11.10 36.99 8.45
C LEU A 9 -11.92 35.86 7.79
N LYS A 10 -13.17 36.14 7.39
CA LYS A 10 -14.04 35.16 6.73
C LYS A 10 -13.78 35.00 5.23
N ASN A 11 -13.20 36.02 4.58
CA ASN A 11 -12.92 36.04 3.14
C ASN A 11 -11.53 35.49 2.75
N MET A 12 -10.72 35.00 3.70
CA MET A 12 -9.45 34.32 3.39
C MET A 12 -9.58 32.80 3.18
N SER A 13 -10.77 32.30 2.85
CA SER A 13 -10.97 30.90 2.52
C SER A 13 -10.69 30.61 1.03
N PHE A 14 -9.45 30.61 0.53
CA PHE A 14 -9.19 29.93 -0.76
C PHE A 14 -7.73 29.55 -1.08
N LEU A 15 -6.92 29.24 -0.06
CA LEU A 15 -5.76 28.37 -0.25
C LEU A 15 -5.82 27.25 0.79
N ARG A 16 -6.90 26.44 0.71
CA ARG A 16 -6.96 25.16 1.43
C ARG A 16 -5.81 24.32 0.92
N HIS A 17 -4.72 24.28 1.66
CA HIS A 17 -3.65 23.34 1.42
C HIS A 17 -4.27 21.95 1.55
N SER A 18 -4.49 21.25 0.44
CA SER A 18 -5.11 19.92 0.43
C SER A 18 -4.26 18.86 1.16
N LEU A 19 -3.04 19.23 1.53
CA LEU A 19 -2.01 18.41 2.17
C LEU A 19 -1.40 19.17 3.36
N ILE A 20 -1.15 18.49 4.46
CA ILE A 20 -0.33 18.95 5.60
C ILE A 20 0.90 18.09 5.72
N LEU A 21 1.98 18.63 6.29
CA LEU A 21 3.15 17.83 6.63
C LEU A 21 2.77 16.81 7.71
N ALA A 22 3.13 15.55 7.49
CA ALA A 22 2.90 14.44 8.42
C ALA A 22 3.56 14.65 9.79
N ASP A 23 4.53 15.57 9.91
CA ASP A 23 5.23 15.95 11.15
C ASP A 23 4.75 17.27 11.77
N VAL A 24 3.97 18.09 11.04
CA VAL A 24 3.57 19.42 11.51
C VAL A 24 2.06 19.43 11.67
N ALA A 25 1.61 19.24 12.92
CA ALA A 25 0.19 19.32 13.23
C ALA A 25 -0.25 20.80 13.33
N PRO A 26 -1.30 21.24 12.61
CA PRO A 26 -2.04 22.41 13.04
C PRO A 26 -2.82 22.07 14.32
N ASN A 27 -2.73 22.94 15.32
CA ASN A 27 -3.52 22.85 16.54
C ASN A 27 -4.99 23.19 16.21
N ALA A 28 -5.92 22.31 16.63
CA ALA A 28 -7.38 22.36 16.51
C ALA A 28 -8.01 21.83 15.19
N GLY A 29 -8.93 20.87 15.35
CA GLY A 29 -9.91 20.46 14.31
C GLY A 29 -9.50 19.31 13.38
N PHE A 30 -8.22 18.97 13.26
CA PHE A 30 -7.74 17.95 12.32
C PHE A 30 -7.11 16.74 13.03
N THR A 31 -7.50 15.53 12.62
CA THR A 31 -7.02 14.28 13.24
C THR A 31 -5.53 14.05 12.99
N ARG A 32 -4.75 13.97 14.08
CA ARG A 32 -3.32 13.58 14.11
C ARG A 32 -3.08 12.09 13.85
N ASN A 33 -4.12 11.28 13.95
CA ASN A 33 -4.03 9.82 13.93
C ASN A 33 -4.43 9.31 12.54
N PHE A 34 -3.45 9.16 11.65
CA PHE A 34 -3.62 8.39 10.43
C PHE A 34 -2.81 7.09 10.55
N GLU A 35 -3.42 5.98 10.17
CA GLU A 35 -2.72 4.69 10.11
C GLU A 35 -2.03 4.59 8.75
N TYR A 36 -0.69 4.51 8.71
CA TYR A 36 0.01 4.23 7.46
C TYR A 36 0.09 2.71 7.24
N CYS A 37 -0.19 2.26 6.03
CA CYS A 37 -0.08 0.84 5.70
C CYS A 37 0.47 0.62 4.29
N ILE A 38 1.14 -0.51 4.09
CA ILE A 38 1.76 -0.90 2.81
C ILE A 38 1.12 -2.17 2.29
N LYS A 39 0.86 -2.23 0.98
CA LYS A 39 0.34 -3.39 0.26
C LYS A 39 1.22 -3.75 -0.93
N ILE A 40 1.45 -5.05 -1.14
CA ILE A 40 2.09 -5.59 -2.35
C ILE A 40 1.01 -6.25 -3.21
N THR A 41 0.68 -5.67 -4.36
CA THR A 41 -0.55 -6.01 -5.12
C THR A 41 -0.39 -7.22 -6.04
N ASN A 42 0.84 -7.58 -6.43
CA ASN A 42 1.11 -8.67 -7.38
C ASN A 42 1.89 -9.84 -6.76
N LEU A 43 1.76 -10.05 -5.44
CA LEU A 43 2.47 -11.11 -4.70
C LEU A 43 2.19 -12.51 -5.27
N ASN A 44 0.97 -12.73 -5.78
CA ASN A 44 0.54 -13.97 -6.42
C ASN A 44 1.38 -14.35 -7.66
N LYS A 45 2.01 -13.40 -8.35
CA LYS A 45 2.92 -13.68 -9.48
C LYS A 45 4.24 -14.34 -9.05
N TYR A 46 4.55 -14.35 -7.76
CA TYR A 46 5.81 -14.88 -7.22
C TYR A 46 5.56 -16.02 -6.20
N PRO A 47 4.87 -17.11 -6.61
CA PRO A 47 4.41 -18.15 -5.69
C PRO A 47 5.53 -18.94 -5.04
N ASN A 48 6.76 -18.90 -5.57
CA ASN A 48 7.92 -19.63 -5.02
C ASN A 48 8.71 -18.82 -3.98
N TYR A 49 8.26 -17.60 -3.66
CA TYR A 49 8.93 -16.73 -2.71
C TYR A 49 8.03 -16.38 -1.53
N LEU A 50 8.65 -16.18 -0.36
CA LEU A 50 8.06 -15.48 0.76
C LEU A 50 8.61 -14.07 0.78
N LEU A 51 7.72 -13.10 0.97
CA LEU A 51 8.10 -11.71 1.19
C LEU A 51 7.95 -11.38 2.67
N PHE A 52 8.91 -10.61 3.18
CA PHE A 52 8.95 -10.10 4.52
C PHE A 52 9.17 -8.59 4.48
N ALA A 53 8.61 -7.90 5.47
CA ALA A 53 8.85 -6.49 5.69
C ALA A 53 9.52 -6.30 7.05
N GLN A 54 10.53 -5.45 7.09
CA GLN A 54 11.15 -4.98 8.31
C GLN A 54 10.87 -3.49 8.45
N ILE A 55 10.11 -3.14 9.48
CA ILE A 55 9.87 -1.74 9.86
C ILE A 55 11.09 -1.24 10.65
N ARG A 56 11.57 -0.05 10.29
CA ARG A 56 12.66 0.66 10.97
C ARG A 56 12.16 2.03 11.36
N SER A 57 12.59 2.52 12.52
CA SER A 57 12.43 3.91 12.91
C SER A 57 13.80 4.46 13.31
N PRO A 58 14.11 5.75 13.09
CA PRO A 58 15.43 6.30 13.40
C PRO A 58 15.86 6.14 14.87
N THR A 59 14.89 6.09 15.78
CA THR A 59 15.12 6.03 17.24
C THR A 59 14.98 4.62 17.82
N SER A 60 14.70 3.60 17.00
CA SER A 60 14.46 2.24 17.48
C SER A 60 15.33 1.22 16.77
N LYS A 61 15.58 0.09 17.44
CA LYS A 61 16.17 -1.07 16.77
C LYS A 61 15.25 -1.51 15.61
N PRO A 62 15.80 -2.04 14.51
CA PRO A 62 14.99 -2.62 13.44
C PRO A 62 14.03 -3.67 13.99
N GLY A 63 12.79 -3.64 13.52
CA GLY A 63 11.78 -4.63 13.89
C GLY A 63 12.10 -6.03 13.35
N ALA A 64 11.26 -6.99 13.72
CA ALA A 64 11.29 -8.32 13.13
C ALA A 64 10.92 -8.27 11.63
N TYR A 65 11.41 -9.24 10.87
CA TYR A 65 10.93 -9.49 9.51
C TYR A 65 9.55 -10.15 9.58
N VAL A 66 8.49 -9.37 9.33
CA VAL A 66 7.09 -9.82 9.34
C VAL A 66 6.70 -10.24 7.92
N GLN A 67 6.11 -11.41 7.77
CA GLN A 67 5.68 -11.94 6.50
C GLN A 67 4.55 -11.11 5.91
N ILE A 68 4.71 -10.70 4.65
CA ILE A 68 3.68 -10.01 3.88
C ILE A 68 2.70 -11.05 3.37
N GLN A 69 1.41 -10.79 3.57
CA GLN A 69 0.33 -11.62 3.05
C GLN A 69 -0.28 -10.97 1.81
N ALA A 70 -0.70 -11.80 0.86
CA ALA A 70 -1.42 -11.33 -0.32
C ALA A 70 -2.70 -10.61 0.14
N ASP A 71 -3.02 -9.51 -0.55
CA ASP A 71 -4.25 -8.74 -0.36
C ASP A 71 -4.48 -8.13 1.03
N ARG A 72 -3.49 -8.21 1.93
CA ARG A 72 -3.55 -7.55 3.24
C ARG A 72 -2.63 -6.33 3.29
N CYS A 73 -3.17 -5.23 3.81
CA CYS A 73 -2.35 -4.07 4.11
C CYS A 73 -1.64 -4.27 5.45
N MET A 74 -0.31 -4.16 5.44
CA MET A 74 0.50 -4.24 6.64
C MET A 74 0.59 -2.87 7.30
N LEU A 75 0.16 -2.77 8.56
CA LEU A 75 0.29 -1.54 9.33
C LEU A 75 1.78 -1.20 9.56
N VAL A 76 2.12 0.05 9.32
CA VAL A 76 3.47 0.59 9.53
C VAL A 76 3.38 1.58 10.69
N ASP A 77 3.90 1.16 11.84
CA ASP A 77 3.91 1.96 13.07
C ASP A 77 5.33 2.39 13.45
N GLY A 78 5.43 3.48 14.20
CA GLY A 78 6.69 4.05 14.69
C GLY A 78 6.84 5.55 14.41
N TYR A 79 7.94 6.11 14.91
CA TYR A 79 8.32 7.50 14.63
C TYR A 79 9.11 7.57 13.32
N ARG A 80 8.58 8.28 12.32
CA ARG A 80 9.17 8.39 10.98
C ARG A 80 9.59 7.03 10.38
N PRO A 81 8.68 6.03 10.32
CA PRO A 81 9.07 4.70 9.91
C PRO A 81 9.48 4.64 8.44
N SER A 82 10.44 3.76 8.18
CA SER A 82 10.75 3.23 6.84
C SER A 82 10.59 1.72 6.84
N VAL A 83 10.26 1.17 5.68
CA VAL A 83 9.99 -0.27 5.52
C VAL A 83 10.90 -0.84 4.45
N ASN A 84 11.68 -1.83 4.86
CA ASN A 84 12.48 -2.62 3.94
C ASN A 84 11.72 -3.90 3.63
N ILE A 85 11.41 -4.10 2.36
CA ILE A 85 10.85 -5.35 1.86
C ILE A 85 12.01 -6.26 1.48
N ALA A 86 11.89 -7.54 1.76
CA ALA A 86 12.86 -8.52 1.37
C ALA A 86 12.18 -9.84 1.00
N ALA A 87 12.85 -10.66 0.21
CA ALA A 87 12.31 -11.92 -0.27
C ALA A 87 13.27 -13.09 0.02
N ILE A 88 12.69 -14.28 0.11
CA ILE A 88 13.44 -15.54 0.20
C ILE A 88 12.66 -16.64 -0.51
N ALA A 89 13.38 -17.59 -1.13
CA ALA A 89 12.75 -18.75 -1.74
C ALA A 89 12.04 -19.58 -0.67
N LYS A 90 10.80 -20.01 -0.94
CA LYS A 90 10.01 -20.86 -0.03
C LYS A 90 10.75 -22.15 0.32
N SER A 91 11.47 -22.73 -0.65
CA SER A 91 12.27 -23.94 -0.46
C SER A 91 13.40 -23.81 0.55
N SER A 92 13.81 -22.58 0.88
CA SER A 92 14.88 -22.29 1.85
C SER A 92 14.36 -22.06 3.27
N VAL A 93 13.04 -22.06 3.48
CA VAL A 93 12.42 -21.75 4.77
C VAL A 93 11.64 -22.95 5.28
N GLN A 94 11.98 -23.41 6.48
CA GLN A 94 11.23 -24.45 7.18
C GLN A 94 10.21 -23.82 8.13
N LYS A 95 9.19 -24.59 8.52
CA LYS A 95 8.18 -24.14 9.50
C LYS A 95 8.81 -23.73 10.84
N SER A 96 9.90 -24.40 11.23
CA SER A 96 10.68 -24.11 12.45
C SER A 96 11.41 -22.76 12.41
N ASP A 97 11.65 -22.19 11.22
CA ASP A 97 12.27 -20.89 11.03
C ASP A 97 11.31 -19.72 11.25
N LEU A 98 10.01 -20.02 11.33
CA LEU A 98 8.94 -19.06 11.51
C LEU A 98 8.42 -19.07 12.94
N ALA A 99 7.90 -17.92 13.38
CA ALA A 99 7.15 -17.79 14.63
C ALA A 99 5.94 -16.88 14.41
N LYS A 100 4.96 -16.92 15.32
CA LYS A 100 3.85 -15.95 15.32
C LYS A 100 4.04 -14.95 16.45
N ASN A 101 3.75 -13.69 16.19
CA ASN A 101 3.64 -12.63 17.18
C ASN A 101 2.38 -11.78 16.92
N ASN A 102 2.24 -10.69 17.66
CA ASN A 102 1.16 -9.70 17.50
C ASN A 102 1.11 -9.02 16.12
N LEU A 103 2.23 -8.97 15.39
CA LEU A 103 2.32 -8.39 14.04
C LEU A 103 2.02 -9.41 12.93
N GLY A 104 2.09 -10.71 13.23
CA GLY A 104 1.81 -11.78 12.30
C GLY A 104 2.85 -12.90 12.33
N THR A 105 3.12 -13.50 11.18
CA THR A 105 4.16 -14.53 11.06
C THR A 105 5.51 -13.85 10.83
N ILE A 106 6.53 -14.19 11.60
CA ILE A 106 7.87 -13.59 11.52
C ILE A 106 8.93 -14.63 11.15
N LEU A 107 9.97 -14.20 10.45
CA LEU A 107 11.18 -14.99 10.23
C LEU A 107 12.12 -14.81 11.42
N LYS A 108 12.27 -15.82 12.29
CA LYS A 108 13.14 -15.74 13.48
C LYS A 108 14.56 -16.27 13.25
N ASN A 109 14.80 -17.00 12.15
CA ASN A 109 16.12 -17.55 11.88
C ASN A 109 17.09 -16.47 11.38
N ASN A 110 18.05 -16.09 12.24
CA ASN A 110 19.05 -15.06 11.95
C ASN A 110 19.95 -15.38 10.74
N LYS A 111 20.21 -16.67 10.44
CA LYS A 111 21.01 -17.04 9.26
C LYS A 111 20.23 -16.74 7.97
N LEU A 112 18.94 -17.09 7.94
CA LEU A 112 18.07 -16.80 6.80
C LEU A 112 17.80 -15.31 6.64
N GLN A 113 17.69 -14.55 7.73
CA GLN A 113 17.58 -13.08 7.68
C GLN A 113 18.77 -12.43 6.96
N LYS A 114 19.98 -12.98 7.10
CA LYS A 114 21.18 -12.49 6.42
C LYS A 114 21.23 -12.84 4.94
N SER A 115 20.50 -13.87 4.51
CA SER A 115 20.42 -14.32 3.11
C SER A 115 19.22 -13.77 2.36
N LEU A 116 18.48 -12.82 2.95
CA LEU A 116 17.31 -12.24 2.31
C LEU A 116 17.73 -11.40 1.09
N ILE A 117 17.00 -11.58 -0.01
CA ILE A 117 17.11 -10.73 -1.19
C ILE A 117 16.47 -9.39 -0.83
N THR A 118 17.28 -8.35 -0.67
CA THR A 118 16.79 -7.04 -0.22
C THR A 118 16.07 -6.31 -1.34
N GLY A 119 14.94 -5.69 -1.00
CA GLY A 119 14.11 -4.90 -1.88
C GLY A 119 14.56 -3.45 -2.00
N THR A 120 14.44 -2.89 -3.20
CA THR A 120 14.62 -1.46 -3.46
C THR A 120 13.38 -0.89 -4.17
N PRO A 121 12.95 0.35 -3.84
CA PRO A 121 13.48 1.23 -2.79
C PRO A 121 13.09 0.78 -1.38
N SER A 122 13.73 1.37 -0.37
CA SER A 122 13.15 1.42 0.98
C SER A 122 11.90 2.29 0.93
N ILE A 123 10.81 1.84 1.55
CA ILE A 123 9.53 2.54 1.51
C ILE A 123 9.45 3.46 2.70
N GLU A 124 9.50 4.77 2.44
CA GLU A 124 9.31 5.77 3.47
C GLU A 124 7.83 6.05 3.68
N ARG A 125 7.48 6.52 4.88
CA ARG A 125 6.16 7.08 5.13
C ARG A 125 5.94 8.34 4.27
N PRO A 126 4.67 8.71 3.99
CA PRO A 126 4.38 9.97 3.33
C PRO A 126 4.87 11.17 4.17
N LEU A 127 5.53 12.13 3.52
CA LEU A 127 5.93 13.40 4.14
C LEU A 127 4.73 14.35 4.32
N SER A 128 3.71 14.21 3.47
CA SER A 128 2.49 14.99 3.52
C SER A 128 1.26 14.10 3.40
N VAL A 129 0.21 14.45 4.13
CA VAL A 129 -1.04 13.71 4.21
C VAL A 129 -2.21 14.64 3.94
N PRO A 130 -3.32 14.15 3.36
CA PRO A 130 -4.47 14.99 3.10
C PRO A 130 -5.05 15.56 4.39
N ILE A 131 -5.53 16.81 4.35
CA ILE A 131 -6.33 17.38 5.43
C ILE A 131 -7.73 16.76 5.36
N ILE A 132 -8.01 15.80 6.25
CA ILE A 132 -9.30 15.12 6.32
C ILE A 132 -9.78 15.04 7.78
N ASN A 133 -11.05 15.33 8.00
CA ASN A 133 -11.70 15.40 9.32
C ASN A 133 -11.98 14.02 9.97
N SER A 134 -11.33 12.96 9.51
CA SER A 134 -11.50 11.61 10.07
C SER A 134 -10.21 10.83 9.92
N GLY A 135 -9.84 10.06 10.95
CA GLY A 135 -8.63 9.24 11.00
C GLY A 135 -8.64 8.14 9.95
N LYS A 136 -8.33 8.48 8.70
CA LYS A 136 -8.22 7.51 7.61
C LYS A 136 -6.86 6.82 7.66
N LYS A 137 -6.91 5.57 7.24
CA LYS A 137 -5.77 4.76 6.85
C LYS A 137 -5.22 5.27 5.50
N ILE A 138 -3.93 5.55 5.45
CA ILE A 138 -3.19 5.92 4.24
C ILE A 138 -2.53 4.65 3.72
N GLU A 139 -2.97 4.19 2.55
CA GLU A 139 -2.45 2.97 1.92
C GLU A 139 -1.47 3.33 0.80
N ALA A 140 -0.26 2.74 0.87
CA ALA A 140 0.68 2.78 -0.25
C ALA A 140 0.77 1.38 -0.88
N SER A 141 0.38 1.30 -2.15
CA SER A 141 0.45 0.08 -2.95
C SER A 141 1.75 0.02 -3.77
N PHE A 142 2.35 -1.16 -3.82
CA PHE A 142 3.56 -1.44 -4.57
C PHE A 142 3.43 -2.74 -5.37
N GLU A 143 4.13 -2.80 -6.49
CA GLU A 143 4.28 -3.99 -7.30
C GLU A 143 5.75 -4.42 -7.34
N ILE A 144 5.95 -5.73 -7.34
CA ILE A 144 7.24 -6.34 -7.66
C ILE A 144 7.43 -6.23 -9.17
N GLN A 145 8.43 -5.47 -9.59
CA GLN A 145 8.83 -5.35 -11.00
C GLN A 145 9.77 -6.49 -11.39
N SER A 146 10.70 -6.84 -10.51
CA SER A 146 11.62 -7.95 -10.70
C SER A 146 12.01 -8.58 -9.36
N LEU A 147 12.20 -9.90 -9.38
CA LEU A 147 12.69 -10.66 -8.23
C LEU A 147 13.59 -11.78 -8.74
N ASN A 148 14.87 -11.71 -8.40
CA ASN A 148 15.87 -12.72 -8.72
C ASN A 148 16.91 -12.80 -7.60
N ARG A 149 17.96 -13.61 -7.78
CA ARG A 149 19.01 -13.75 -6.76
C ARG A 149 19.80 -12.46 -6.51
N GLN A 150 19.82 -11.56 -7.48
CA GLN A 150 20.57 -10.31 -7.46
C GLN A 150 19.79 -9.16 -6.79
N GLY A 151 18.46 -9.23 -6.75
CA GLY A 151 17.67 -8.19 -6.12
C GLY A 151 16.16 -8.38 -6.22
N LEU A 152 15.47 -7.59 -5.42
CA LEU A 152 14.02 -7.37 -5.47
C LEU A 152 13.79 -5.91 -5.82
N LYS A 153 13.08 -5.63 -6.92
CA LYS A 153 12.74 -4.26 -7.32
C LYS A 153 11.25 -4.04 -7.19
N LEU A 154 10.89 -2.97 -6.48
CA LEU A 154 9.52 -2.53 -6.23
C LEU A 154 9.24 -1.22 -6.94
N VAL A 155 8.02 -1.06 -7.40
CA VAL A 155 7.52 0.19 -8.01
C VAL A 155 6.22 0.57 -7.32
N ARG A 156 6.08 1.85 -6.98
CA ARG A 156 4.85 2.37 -6.38
C ARG A 156 3.74 2.37 -7.43
N VAL A 157 2.58 1.82 -7.07
CA VAL A 157 1.38 1.88 -7.89
C VAL A 157 0.70 3.22 -7.60
N PRO A 158 0.47 4.09 -8.60
CA PRO A 158 -0.27 5.32 -8.40
C PRO A 158 -1.71 5.02 -7.95
N GLU A 159 -2.27 5.83 -7.05
CA GLU A 159 -3.66 5.64 -6.59
C GLU A 159 -4.68 5.72 -7.75
N SER A 160 -4.35 6.42 -8.85
CA SER A 160 -5.22 6.57 -10.02
C SER A 160 -5.40 5.29 -10.86
N THR A 161 -4.46 4.34 -10.83
CA THR A 161 -4.54 3.11 -11.65
C THR A 161 -5.44 2.04 -11.03
N GLN A 162 -5.75 2.13 -9.73
CA GLN A 162 -6.71 1.23 -9.08
C GLN A 162 -8.15 1.47 -9.59
N ILE A 163 -8.49 2.71 -9.96
CA ILE A 163 -9.81 3.07 -10.46
C ILE A 163 -10.02 2.56 -11.90
N LEU A 164 -8.96 2.57 -12.72
CA LEU A 164 -9.06 2.18 -14.14
C LEU A 164 -9.27 0.66 -14.33
N ASN A 165 -8.62 -0.17 -13.51
CA ASN A 165 -8.80 -1.63 -13.55
C ASN A 165 -10.17 -2.08 -13.02
N VAL A 166 -10.87 -1.28 -12.21
CA VAL A 166 -12.24 -1.60 -11.78
C VAL A 166 -13.27 -1.25 -12.86
N LEU A 167 -13.00 -0.24 -13.70
CA LEU A 167 -13.91 0.23 -14.75
C LEU A 167 -13.78 -0.54 -16.08
N LEU A 168 -12.62 -1.10 -16.40
CA LEU A 168 -12.39 -1.76 -17.71
C LEU A 168 -12.81 -3.24 -17.75
N PHE A 169 -12.87 -3.94 -16.62
CA PHE A 169 -13.22 -5.36 -16.60
C PHE A 169 -14.72 -5.68 -16.74
N PRO A 170 -15.68 -4.88 -16.23
CA PRO A 170 -17.10 -5.18 -16.47
C PRO A 170 -17.59 -4.76 -17.86
N THR A 171 -16.97 -3.75 -18.50
CA THR A 171 -17.46 -3.21 -19.78
C THR A 171 -17.16 -4.12 -20.97
N ILE A 172 -15.99 -4.77 -20.98
CA ILE A 172 -15.63 -5.74 -22.04
C ILE A 172 -16.49 -7.01 -21.93
N GLY A 173 -16.76 -7.49 -20.71
CA GLY A 173 -17.61 -8.66 -20.47
C GLY A 173 -19.05 -8.47 -20.95
N ILE A 174 -19.63 -7.27 -20.73
CA ILE A 174 -20.99 -6.93 -21.18
C ILE A 174 -21.05 -6.80 -22.71
N ALA A 175 -20.03 -6.21 -23.34
CA ALA A 175 -19.99 -6.08 -24.80
C ALA A 175 -19.91 -7.44 -25.51
N ILE A 176 -19.13 -8.39 -24.96
CA ILE A 176 -19.03 -9.75 -25.52
C ILE A 176 -20.35 -10.51 -25.36
N LEU A 177 -21.01 -10.42 -24.20
CA LEU A 177 -22.32 -11.05 -23.98
C LEU A 177 -23.41 -10.45 -24.89
N GLY A 178 -23.41 -9.12 -25.06
CA GLY A 178 -24.33 -8.44 -25.98
C GLY A 178 -24.17 -8.90 -27.43
N TRP A 179 -22.93 -9.05 -27.91
CA TRP A 179 -22.67 -9.53 -29.27
C TRP A 179 -23.10 -10.99 -29.49
N ILE A 180 -22.92 -11.86 -28.47
CA ILE A 180 -23.36 -13.26 -28.53
C ILE A 180 -24.89 -13.35 -28.57
N VAL A 181 -25.60 -12.55 -27.77
CA VAL A 181 -27.08 -12.52 -27.76
C VAL A 181 -27.64 -11.99 -29.07
N TRP A 182 -27.09 -10.89 -29.59
CA TRP A 182 -27.51 -10.32 -30.88
C TRP A 182 -27.31 -11.31 -32.04
N LYS A 183 -26.17 -12.00 -32.10
CA LYS A 183 -25.88 -13.00 -33.14
C LYS A 183 -26.80 -14.24 -33.07
N ARG A 184 -27.32 -14.58 -31.88
CA ARG A 184 -28.30 -15.67 -31.72
C ARG A 184 -29.70 -15.27 -32.16
N GLN A 185 -30.13 -14.03 -31.95
CA GLN A 185 -31.45 -13.55 -32.35
C GLN A 185 -31.59 -13.35 -33.86
N HIS A 186 -30.50 -13.03 -34.57
CA HIS A 186 -30.53 -12.85 -36.03
C HIS A 186 -30.23 -14.11 -36.86
N LYS A 187 -30.04 -15.27 -36.23
CA LYS A 187 -29.91 -16.56 -36.94
C LYS A 187 -31.23 -17.32 -37.13
N THR A 188 -32.33 -16.82 -36.59
CA THR A 188 -33.66 -17.45 -36.65
C THR A 188 -34.59 -16.90 -37.74
N VAL A 189 -34.10 -16.06 -38.67
CA VAL A 189 -34.94 -15.43 -39.71
C VAL A 189 -34.77 -16.06 -41.11
N ASP A 190 -33.81 -16.96 -41.32
CA ASP A 190 -33.71 -17.73 -42.58
C ASP A 190 -34.03 -19.21 -42.32
N ARG A 191 -35.33 -19.53 -42.28
CA ARG A 191 -35.86 -20.86 -42.58
C ARG A 191 -37.27 -20.77 -43.16
#